data_AF-A0A9X0BIH6-F1
#
_entry.id   AF-A0A9X0BIH6-F1
#
_cell.length_a   1.000
_cell.length_b   1.000
_cell.length_c   1.000
_cell.angle_alpha   90.00
_cell.angle_beta   90.00
_cell.angle_gamma   90.00
#
_symmetry.space_group_name_H-M   'P 1'
#
loop_
_entity.id
_entity.type
_entity.pdbx_description
1 polymer ?
#
loop_
_entity_poly.entity_id
_entity_poly.type
_entity_poly.pdbx_seq_one_letter_code
_entity_poly.pdbx_strand_id
1 'polypeptide(L)'
;MDQYIDKGPVKETAFSLHPIDKSKHETPHCETGKQGIYFDCEETFPFSISSAYVKDWDTAAAFRELYQNWKDAILERFGLDRLEFQPFYDDQDDYVSVIVPETSDRGKHCRALGFIKYDKLTGRVTIANSCAHLKHEDLELGHSSKRENANLAGCHGEGLKLAALAMLRNGYSMGIKASNTYWNFLLGGSGFHCQLQQFKGVDINTQSEAASDMAQLRSNIGRDVTVVIEPNIEKEDNGISLATFQQWLEVSLDIRGFSYPTHILETDAGDLILDLNYQGRIYLKGMLLPAANSELKPYRLGYNFPRGRVNRDRQILVDSREEADIVRRIWEAAIQSHEEVMLPIYINLLRNFPEAPDVGSADQLLEKRTKNLIWKHLLRHAKGKEFYYSQTSNPQSIGMVREVLKKEPIRLPETLWGLLRSVAPIRTPEEEQNEYFRNSEVCAPPRTCFAQTIQRALQACLAVFPRTTHIQVQFIQSHKGAPDVFFDRQQGVLKVHQRWLDFTSMHGTAPCRDLLSNEVNDQSASFFCDHVIEDLLRLVLPTLCRPFIMAKVAENKILLNIRNMLRYMPHRIEVIQTSQGLVITWEDNETSSFRKYPTPKDLYHVILHEENCTDGRSGLLHGDAGMRSLP
;
A
#
# COMPACT_ATOMS: atom_id res chain seq x y z
N MET A 1 65.55 7.85 18.88
CA MET A 1 64.48 8.76 19.33
C MET A 1 63.68 7.98 20.38
N ASP A 2 64.04 7.93 21.67
CA ASP A 2 64.43 8.99 22.65
C ASP A 2 63.23 9.87 23.09
N GLN A 3 63.01 10.32 24.34
CA GLN A 3 63.54 10.13 25.73
C GLN A 3 62.51 10.82 26.70
N TYR A 4 62.43 10.74 28.05
CA TYR A 4 63.26 10.16 29.13
C TYR A 4 62.40 9.73 30.37
N ILE A 5 62.69 8.53 30.90
CA ILE A 5 62.59 7.92 32.26
C ILE A 5 62.21 8.77 33.51
N ASP A 6 61.37 8.21 34.40
CA ASP A 6 61.59 7.94 35.87
C ASP A 6 60.40 7.09 36.43
N LYS A 7 60.52 5.99 37.23
CA LYS A 7 61.08 5.73 38.59
C LYS A 7 60.42 6.60 39.68
N GLY A 8 59.88 6.12 40.81
CA GLY A 8 59.68 4.81 41.46
C GLY A 8 59.13 5.08 42.90
N PRO A 9 59.14 4.17 43.90
CA PRO A 9 59.42 2.72 43.89
C PRO A 9 58.36 1.84 44.62
N VAL A 10 58.65 0.53 44.64
CA VAL A 10 58.01 -0.60 45.33
C VAL A 10 57.65 -0.40 46.82
N LYS A 11 56.54 -1.01 47.25
CA LYS A 11 56.46 -1.74 48.54
C LYS A 11 55.70 -3.06 48.39
N GLU A 12 56.42 -4.17 48.57
CA GLU A 12 55.84 -5.48 48.89
C GLU A 12 55.70 -5.61 50.41
N THR A 13 54.68 -6.36 50.85
CA THR A 13 54.74 -7.13 52.11
C THR A 13 53.77 -8.30 52.00
N ALA A 14 54.14 -9.47 52.53
CA ALA A 14 53.43 -10.73 52.28
C ALA A 14 53.21 -11.55 53.56
N PHE A 15 52.37 -12.58 53.45
CA PHE A 15 52.06 -13.63 54.43
C PHE A 15 51.38 -13.22 55.75
N SER A 16 50.19 -13.79 55.99
CA SER A 16 50.09 -14.94 56.90
C SER A 16 48.79 -15.75 56.66
N LEU A 17 48.73 -16.96 57.18
CA LEU A 17 47.57 -17.88 57.17
C LEU A 17 47.44 -18.57 58.55
N HIS A 18 46.28 -19.19 58.78
CA HIS A 18 45.89 -19.97 59.98
C HIS A 18 45.47 -19.14 61.22
N PRO A 19 44.77 -19.75 62.22
CA PRO A 19 43.47 -20.41 62.02
C PRO A 19 42.45 -20.17 63.18
N ILE A 20 41.19 -20.59 62.96
CA ILE A 20 40.19 -21.08 63.96
C ILE A 20 40.01 -20.28 65.28
N ASP A 21 38.75 -19.89 65.54
CA ASP A 21 38.17 -20.05 66.88
C ASP A 21 36.69 -20.50 66.81
N LYS A 22 36.16 -21.04 67.92
CA LYS A 22 34.79 -21.58 68.06
C LYS A 22 34.12 -21.11 69.35
N SER A 23 33.27 -20.09 69.24
CA SER A 23 32.16 -19.84 70.17
C SER A 23 30.86 -19.78 69.36
N LYS A 24 29.80 -20.55 69.67
CA LYS A 24 28.99 -20.56 70.90
C LYS A 24 28.43 -19.18 71.26
N HIS A 25 27.22 -18.92 70.77
CA HIS A 25 26.20 -18.22 71.56
C HIS A 25 24.87 -18.94 71.39
N GLU A 26 24.07 -18.99 72.46
CA GLU A 26 22.80 -19.73 72.46
C GLU A 26 21.66 -18.95 71.79
N THR A 27 20.80 -19.67 71.07
CA THR A 27 19.50 -19.15 70.63
C THR A 27 18.51 -19.17 71.80
N PRO A 28 17.89 -18.04 72.17
CA PRO A 28 16.83 -18.04 73.17
C PRO A 28 15.57 -18.68 72.59
N HIS A 29 14.97 -19.61 73.35
CA HIS A 29 13.58 -20.00 73.12
C HIS A 29 12.67 -18.78 73.31
N CYS A 30 11.72 -18.59 72.40
CA CYS A 30 10.57 -17.71 72.59
C CYS A 30 9.29 -18.51 72.33
N GLU A 31 8.19 -18.14 72.99
CA GLU A 31 7.08 -19.07 73.27
C GLU A 31 6.01 -19.13 72.16
N THR A 32 5.29 -20.24 72.12
CA THR A 32 4.28 -20.55 71.09
C THR A 32 2.98 -19.76 71.29
N GLY A 33 2.48 -19.09 70.25
CA GLY A 33 1.40 -18.09 70.43
C GLY A 33 0.44 -17.83 69.27
N LYS A 34 0.43 -18.63 68.19
CA LYS A 34 -0.62 -18.69 67.15
C LYS A 34 -0.45 -19.91 66.24
N GLN A 35 -1.46 -20.22 65.43
CA GLN A 35 -1.53 -21.42 64.59
C GLN A 35 -0.35 -21.50 63.62
N GLY A 36 0.48 -22.54 63.77
CA GLY A 36 1.72 -22.71 63.01
C GLY A 36 1.46 -23.20 61.58
N ILE A 37 1.82 -22.37 60.60
CA ILE A 37 2.08 -22.83 59.22
C ILE A 37 3.51 -23.39 59.21
N TYR A 38 3.67 -24.65 58.82
CA TYR A 38 4.98 -25.30 58.71
C TYR A 38 5.49 -25.26 57.27
N PHE A 39 6.72 -24.78 57.10
CA PHE A 39 7.47 -24.79 55.85
C PHE A 39 8.68 -25.72 56.04
N ASP A 40 8.73 -26.83 55.30
CA ASP A 40 9.71 -27.91 55.53
C ASP A 40 10.94 -27.87 54.58
N CYS A 41 10.93 -27.00 53.57
CA CYS A 41 12.04 -26.83 52.64
C CYS A 41 12.02 -25.43 52.01
N GLU A 42 13.19 -24.80 51.94
CA GLU A 42 13.46 -23.60 51.16
C GLU A 42 14.50 -23.91 50.08
N GLU A 43 14.09 -23.96 48.81
CA GLU A 43 15.00 -24.04 47.68
C GLU A 43 15.24 -22.63 47.14
N THR A 44 16.49 -22.29 46.79
CA THR A 44 16.82 -20.98 46.19
C THR A 44 17.35 -21.18 44.78
N PHE A 45 16.64 -20.63 43.80
CA PHE A 45 17.03 -20.64 42.38
C PHE A 45 17.64 -19.27 42.01
N PRO A 46 18.97 -19.17 41.83
CA PRO A 46 19.63 -17.94 41.42
C PRO A 46 19.47 -17.70 39.91
N PHE A 47 19.14 -16.48 39.50
CA PHE A 47 19.13 -16.10 38.09
C PHE A 47 20.47 -15.46 37.71
N SER A 48 21.11 -15.95 36.64
CA SER A 48 22.34 -15.38 36.07
C SER A 48 22.09 -14.07 35.29
N ILE A 49 21.30 -13.16 35.87
CA ILE A 49 20.84 -11.89 35.27
C ILE A 49 21.27 -10.73 36.17
N SER A 50 21.86 -9.69 35.57
CA SER A 50 22.19 -8.45 36.28
C SER A 50 20.94 -7.68 36.70
N SER A 51 20.96 -7.01 37.86
CA SER A 51 19.91 -6.08 38.30
C SER A 51 19.68 -4.91 37.32
N ALA A 52 20.68 -4.58 36.50
CA ALA A 52 20.63 -3.57 35.45
C ALA A 52 20.18 -4.12 34.07
N TYR A 53 19.84 -5.40 33.96
CA TYR A 53 19.30 -5.98 32.72
C TYR A 53 17.89 -5.45 32.44
N VAL A 54 17.50 -5.39 31.15
CA VAL A 54 16.28 -4.71 30.66
C VAL A 54 16.05 -3.37 31.37
N LYS A 55 17.08 -2.51 31.45
CA LYS A 55 17.07 -1.29 32.26
C LYS A 55 15.88 -0.37 31.97
N ASP A 56 15.48 -0.33 30.69
CA ASP A 56 14.45 0.57 30.17
C ASP A 56 13.03 0.00 30.33
N TRP A 57 12.86 -1.14 31.01
CA TRP A 57 11.54 -1.64 31.42
C TRP A 57 11.08 -0.95 32.70
N ASP A 58 9.92 -0.30 32.60
CA ASP A 58 9.14 0.22 33.70
C ASP A 58 8.14 -0.84 34.22
N THR A 59 7.18 -0.40 35.04
CA THR A 59 6.14 -1.26 35.63
C THR A 59 5.06 -1.64 34.62
N ALA A 60 4.79 -0.81 33.61
CA ALA A 60 3.84 -1.12 32.54
C ALA A 60 4.40 -2.19 31.58
N ALA A 61 5.68 -2.09 31.20
CA ALA A 61 6.39 -3.12 30.43
C ALA A 61 6.45 -4.46 31.19
N ALA A 62 6.66 -4.42 32.51
CA ALA A 62 6.58 -5.60 33.36
C ALA A 62 5.17 -6.20 33.38
N PHE A 63 4.14 -5.40 33.64
CA PHE A 63 2.75 -5.85 33.66
C PHE A 63 2.28 -6.38 32.30
N ARG A 64 2.73 -5.79 31.19
CA ARG A 64 2.47 -6.28 29.82
C ARG A 64 2.83 -7.77 29.67
N GLU A 65 3.98 -8.21 30.17
CA GLU A 65 4.37 -9.61 30.13
C GLU A 65 3.55 -10.49 31.10
N LEU A 66 3.09 -9.95 32.24
CA LEU A 66 2.23 -10.68 33.18
C LEU A 66 0.81 -10.88 32.60
N TYR A 67 0.19 -9.81 32.09
CA TYR A 67 -1.10 -9.86 31.39
C TYR A 67 -1.04 -10.78 30.17
N GLN A 68 0.05 -10.73 29.39
CA GLN A 68 0.22 -11.59 28.24
C GLN A 68 0.39 -13.07 28.65
N ASN A 69 1.11 -13.37 29.74
CA ASN A 69 1.19 -14.75 30.25
C ASN A 69 -0.15 -15.25 30.80
N TRP A 70 -0.91 -14.39 31.47
CA TRP A 70 -2.28 -14.64 31.93
C TRP A 70 -3.19 -14.99 30.76
N LYS A 71 -3.28 -14.11 29.74
CA LYS A 71 -4.03 -14.31 28.50
C LYS A 71 -3.62 -15.56 27.74
N ASP A 72 -2.32 -15.72 27.43
CA ASP A 72 -1.79 -16.86 26.67
C ASP A 72 -2.22 -18.18 27.31
N ALA A 73 -2.11 -18.31 28.64
CA ALA A 73 -2.42 -19.57 29.33
C ALA A 73 -3.93 -19.83 29.46
N ILE A 74 -4.79 -18.80 29.44
CA ILE A 74 -6.25 -18.99 29.30
C ILE A 74 -6.58 -19.51 27.89
N LEU A 75 -6.03 -18.87 26.84
CA LEU A 75 -6.21 -19.29 25.44
C LEU A 75 -5.75 -20.75 25.24
N GLU A 76 -4.54 -21.07 25.70
CA GLU A 76 -3.94 -22.41 25.60
C GLU A 76 -4.69 -23.47 26.40
N ARG A 77 -5.14 -23.16 27.62
CA ARG A 77 -5.82 -24.14 28.50
C ARG A 77 -7.25 -24.47 28.05
N PHE A 78 -7.99 -23.46 27.59
CA PHE A 78 -9.41 -23.59 27.27
C PHE A 78 -9.71 -23.67 25.76
N GLY A 79 -8.68 -23.58 24.92
CA GLY A 79 -8.79 -23.76 23.46
C GLY A 79 -9.51 -22.61 22.74
N LEU A 80 -9.61 -21.44 23.39
CA LEU A 80 -10.35 -20.28 22.90
C LEU A 80 -9.67 -19.62 21.70
N ASP A 81 -10.47 -19.04 20.81
CA ASP A 81 -9.97 -18.10 19.81
C ASP A 81 -9.79 -16.66 20.35
N ARG A 82 -9.24 -15.79 19.50
CA ARG A 82 -8.94 -14.38 19.81
C ARG A 82 -10.17 -13.52 20.10
N LEU A 83 -11.30 -13.81 19.47
CA LEU A 83 -12.57 -13.11 19.61
C LEU A 83 -13.41 -13.68 20.77
N GLU A 84 -13.18 -14.94 21.15
CA GLU A 84 -13.77 -15.55 22.35
C GLU A 84 -13.18 -15.01 23.66
N PHE A 85 -11.90 -14.64 23.67
CA PHE A 85 -11.25 -14.00 24.81
C PHE A 85 -11.79 -12.59 25.05
N GLN A 86 -12.82 -12.48 25.90
CA GLN A 86 -13.54 -11.23 26.19
C GLN A 86 -13.50 -10.89 27.69
N PRO A 87 -12.35 -10.46 28.24
CA PRO A 87 -12.30 -9.93 29.60
C PRO A 87 -13.18 -8.69 29.73
N PHE A 88 -13.83 -8.54 30.88
CA PHE A 88 -14.57 -7.32 31.25
C PHE A 88 -13.97 -6.68 32.51
N TYR A 89 -13.97 -5.35 32.54
CA TYR A 89 -13.59 -4.51 33.68
C TYR A 89 -14.81 -4.27 34.60
N ASP A 90 -14.57 -4.27 35.91
CA ASP A 90 -15.56 -3.95 36.93
C ASP A 90 -14.91 -3.17 38.09
N ASP A 91 -15.60 -2.16 38.61
CA ASP A 91 -15.04 -1.14 39.53
C ASP A 91 -15.97 -0.98 40.75
N GLN A 92 -15.64 -1.69 41.82
CA GLN A 92 -16.41 -1.78 43.08
C GLN A 92 -15.77 -0.92 44.17
N ASP A 93 -16.49 -0.57 45.23
CA ASP A 93 -16.01 0.37 46.26
C ASP A 93 -14.65 -0.03 46.88
N ASP A 94 -14.39 -1.32 47.10
CA ASP A 94 -13.18 -1.86 47.72
C ASP A 94 -12.16 -2.47 46.74
N TYR A 95 -12.54 -2.76 45.48
CA TYR A 95 -11.64 -3.32 44.48
C TYR A 95 -11.98 -2.96 43.03
N VAL A 96 -10.99 -3.10 42.16
CA VAL A 96 -11.20 -3.20 40.69
C VAL A 96 -10.90 -4.63 40.26
N SER A 97 -11.64 -5.15 39.29
CA SER A 97 -11.37 -6.46 38.71
C SER A 97 -11.43 -6.47 37.18
N VAL A 98 -10.71 -7.41 36.59
CA VAL A 98 -10.81 -7.79 35.18
C VAL A 98 -11.00 -9.29 35.11
N ILE A 99 -12.14 -9.76 34.62
CA ILE A 99 -12.54 -11.17 34.69
C ILE A 99 -12.78 -11.70 33.27
N VAL A 100 -12.24 -12.89 32.95
CA VAL A 100 -12.57 -13.61 31.71
C VAL A 100 -13.71 -14.60 32.01
N PRO A 101 -14.95 -14.37 31.54
CA PRO A 101 -16.06 -15.29 31.78
C PRO A 101 -15.88 -16.60 31.00
N GLU A 102 -16.46 -17.68 31.50
CA GLU A 102 -16.58 -18.93 30.75
C GLU A 102 -17.54 -18.73 29.55
N THR A 103 -17.24 -19.31 28.39
CA THR A 103 -17.98 -19.07 27.14
C THR A 103 -19.48 -19.40 27.25
N SER A 104 -19.84 -20.33 28.14
CA SER A 104 -21.20 -20.77 28.49
C SER A 104 -22.00 -19.78 29.36
N ASP A 105 -21.35 -18.83 30.02
CA ASP A 105 -21.94 -17.99 31.08
C ASP A 105 -21.89 -16.47 30.79
N ARG A 106 -21.65 -16.11 29.52
CA ARG A 106 -21.66 -14.72 29.03
C ARG A 106 -22.97 -14.01 29.45
N GLY A 107 -22.86 -12.94 30.23
CA GLY A 107 -23.99 -12.15 30.72
C GLY A 107 -24.51 -12.53 32.11
N LYS A 108 -24.02 -13.61 32.74
CA LYS A 108 -24.28 -13.94 34.15
C LYS A 108 -23.06 -13.79 35.05
N HIS A 109 -21.86 -14.00 34.50
CA HIS A 109 -20.58 -13.73 35.18
C HIS A 109 -20.39 -14.51 36.50
N CYS A 110 -21.11 -15.63 36.66
CA CYS A 110 -21.01 -16.55 37.78
C CYS A 110 -19.89 -17.60 37.59
N ARG A 111 -19.33 -17.70 36.38
CA ARG A 111 -18.27 -18.64 35.99
C ARG A 111 -17.17 -17.92 35.19
N ALA A 112 -15.91 -18.10 35.59
CA ALA A 112 -14.76 -17.44 34.97
C ALA A 112 -13.53 -18.35 34.80
N LEU A 113 -12.68 -18.04 33.82
CA LEU A 113 -11.48 -18.82 33.48
C LEU A 113 -10.21 -18.30 34.19
N GLY A 114 -10.23 -17.02 34.56
CA GLY A 114 -9.17 -16.32 35.27
C GLY A 114 -9.58 -14.88 35.57
N PHE A 115 -8.86 -14.24 36.49
CA PHE A 115 -9.12 -12.86 36.90
C PHE A 115 -7.84 -12.07 37.18
N ILE A 116 -7.96 -10.75 37.15
CA ILE A 116 -7.06 -9.78 37.76
C ILE A 116 -7.90 -9.03 38.82
N LYS A 117 -7.40 -8.92 40.06
CA LYS A 117 -7.98 -8.07 41.11
C LYS A 117 -6.95 -7.04 41.53
N TYR A 118 -7.36 -5.78 41.62
CA TYR A 118 -6.66 -4.71 42.32
C TYR A 118 -7.45 -4.33 43.58
N ASP A 119 -6.80 -4.42 44.73
CA ASP A 119 -7.41 -4.14 46.04
C ASP A 119 -7.15 -2.68 46.44
N LYS A 120 -8.22 -1.86 46.54
CA LYS A 120 -8.12 -0.41 46.73
C LYS A 120 -7.59 -0.01 48.11
N LEU A 121 -7.77 -0.86 49.12
CA LEU A 121 -7.32 -0.61 50.49
C LEU A 121 -5.82 -0.88 50.68
N THR A 122 -5.32 -1.96 50.07
CA THR A 122 -3.92 -2.41 50.24
C THR A 122 -2.99 -2.05 49.08
N GLY A 123 -3.54 -1.61 47.94
CA GLY A 123 -2.76 -1.38 46.72
C GLY A 123 -2.10 -2.67 46.21
N ARG A 124 -2.76 -3.81 46.39
CA ARG A 124 -2.33 -5.16 45.98
C ARG A 124 -2.92 -5.51 44.62
N VAL A 125 -2.11 -6.04 43.72
CA VAL A 125 -2.57 -6.68 42.48
C VAL A 125 -2.44 -8.20 42.59
N THR A 126 -3.46 -8.93 42.16
CA THR A 126 -3.49 -10.40 42.12
C THR A 126 -3.99 -10.85 40.75
N ILE A 127 -3.23 -11.69 40.05
CA ILE A 127 -3.52 -12.20 38.70
C ILE A 127 -3.61 -13.72 38.79
N ALA A 128 -4.74 -14.33 38.46
CA ALA A 128 -5.00 -15.76 38.64
C ALA A 128 -5.54 -16.44 37.38
N ASN A 129 -5.05 -17.66 37.12
CA ASN A 129 -5.53 -18.55 36.07
C ASN A 129 -6.01 -19.89 36.65
N SER A 130 -7.25 -20.26 36.31
CA SER A 130 -7.86 -21.53 36.72
C SER A 130 -7.14 -22.73 36.12
N CYS A 131 -6.86 -23.74 36.95
CA CYS A 131 -6.33 -25.04 36.48
C CYS A 131 -5.03 -24.95 35.65
N ALA A 132 -4.24 -23.91 35.89
CA ALA A 132 -2.92 -23.72 35.30
C ALA A 132 -1.84 -24.40 36.15
N HIS A 133 -0.69 -24.70 35.54
CA HIS A 133 0.43 -25.35 36.21
C HIS A 133 1.74 -24.59 35.95
N LEU A 134 2.65 -24.67 36.92
CA LEU A 134 4.01 -24.13 36.85
C LEU A 134 4.98 -25.17 37.43
N LYS A 135 6.07 -25.46 36.72
CA LYS A 135 7.11 -26.44 37.08
C LYS A 135 8.45 -25.77 37.37
N HIS A 136 9.35 -26.43 38.08
CA HIS A 136 10.73 -25.93 38.28
C HIS A 136 11.45 -25.64 36.93
N GLU A 137 11.17 -26.44 35.90
CA GLU A 137 11.61 -26.21 34.50
C GLU A 137 11.28 -24.78 34.00
N ASP A 138 10.17 -24.20 34.45
CA ASP A 138 9.72 -22.86 34.05
C ASP A 138 10.52 -21.73 34.73
N LEU A 139 11.44 -22.03 35.66
CA LEU A 139 12.46 -21.08 36.14
C LEU A 139 13.66 -20.96 35.18
N GLU A 140 13.94 -21.98 34.36
CA GLU A 140 15.11 -21.98 33.49
C GLU A 140 15.04 -20.88 32.42
N LEU A 141 16.19 -20.28 32.09
CA LEU A 141 16.26 -19.23 31.07
C LEU A 141 16.19 -19.86 29.68
N GLY A 142 15.28 -19.35 28.86
CA GLY A 142 14.97 -19.90 27.54
C GLY A 142 13.89 -21.01 27.52
N HIS A 143 13.53 -21.63 28.65
CA HIS A 143 12.47 -22.65 28.66
C HIS A 143 11.09 -22.05 28.33
N SER A 144 10.41 -22.58 27.32
CA SER A 144 9.11 -22.07 26.86
C SER A 144 8.37 -23.11 26.01
N SER A 145 7.24 -23.61 26.50
CA SER A 145 6.30 -24.48 25.77
C SER A 145 5.72 -23.81 24.51
N LYS A 146 5.56 -22.48 24.56
CA LYS A 146 4.77 -21.68 23.62
C LYS A 146 5.42 -21.48 22.23
N ARG A 147 6.68 -21.90 22.03
CA ARG A 147 7.54 -21.55 20.88
C ARG A 147 6.94 -21.87 19.50
N GLU A 148 6.10 -22.89 19.39
CA GLU A 148 5.52 -23.35 18.12
C GLU A 148 4.05 -22.94 17.93
N ASN A 149 3.40 -22.38 18.95
CA ASN A 149 1.99 -22.03 18.90
C ASN A 149 1.79 -20.62 18.33
N ALA A 150 1.44 -20.54 17.04
CA ALA A 150 1.23 -19.29 16.32
C ALA A 150 0.15 -18.36 16.91
N ASN A 151 -0.75 -18.86 17.77
CA ASN A 151 -1.80 -18.04 18.40
C ASN A 151 -1.29 -17.30 19.66
N LEU A 152 -0.34 -17.89 20.40
CA LEU A 152 0.21 -17.31 21.64
C LEU A 152 1.23 -16.21 21.34
N ALA A 153 1.39 -15.25 22.24
CA ALA A 153 2.30 -14.11 22.05
C ALA A 153 3.68 -14.30 22.75
N GLY A 154 3.83 -15.26 23.66
CA GLY A 154 5.07 -15.49 24.39
C GLY A 154 6.02 -16.47 23.70
N CYS A 155 7.22 -16.03 23.29
CA CYS A 155 8.17 -16.89 22.55
C CYS A 155 9.41 -17.33 23.35
N HIS A 156 9.91 -16.50 24.29
CA HIS A 156 11.30 -16.61 24.76
C HIS A 156 11.51 -17.29 26.13
N GLY A 157 10.47 -17.50 26.93
CA GLY A 157 10.61 -18.13 28.26
C GLY A 157 11.14 -17.23 29.40
N GLU A 158 11.69 -16.06 29.07
CA GLU A 158 12.28 -15.14 30.05
C GLU A 158 11.27 -14.17 30.68
N GLY A 159 10.18 -13.83 29.97
CA GLY A 159 9.31 -12.68 30.28
C GLY A 159 8.77 -12.60 31.70
N LEU A 160 8.38 -13.74 32.30
CA LEU A 160 7.91 -13.81 33.69
C LEU A 160 8.99 -13.39 34.71
N LYS A 161 10.24 -13.82 34.49
CA LYS A 161 11.39 -13.48 35.34
C LYS A 161 11.80 -12.01 35.15
N LEU A 162 11.73 -11.52 33.92
CA LEU A 162 12.04 -10.12 33.60
C LEU A 162 11.00 -9.14 34.15
N ALA A 163 9.72 -9.53 34.15
CA ALA A 163 8.67 -8.79 34.83
C ALA A 163 8.88 -8.72 36.34
N ALA A 164 9.22 -9.84 36.98
CA ALA A 164 9.56 -9.86 38.41
C ALA A 164 10.76 -8.97 38.75
N LEU A 165 11.85 -9.06 37.97
CA LEU A 165 13.02 -8.19 38.11
C LEU A 165 12.67 -6.71 37.98
N ALA A 166 11.84 -6.34 37.00
CA ALA A 166 11.41 -4.97 36.78
C ALA A 166 10.48 -4.45 37.89
N MET A 167 9.54 -5.27 38.40
CA MET A 167 8.70 -4.89 39.55
C MET A 167 9.53 -4.67 40.82
N LEU A 168 10.46 -5.58 41.13
CA LEU A 168 11.40 -5.46 42.26
C LEU A 168 12.28 -4.22 42.16
N ARG A 169 12.83 -3.93 40.97
CA ARG A 169 13.63 -2.71 40.73
C ARG A 169 12.84 -1.43 40.98
N ASN A 170 11.55 -1.43 40.65
CA ASN A 170 10.65 -0.28 40.87
C ASN A 170 10.10 -0.20 42.31
N GLY A 171 10.39 -1.18 43.18
CA GLY A 171 10.05 -1.13 44.61
C GLY A 171 8.80 -1.91 45.03
N TYR A 172 8.25 -2.76 44.16
CA TYR A 172 7.18 -3.69 44.50
C TYR A 172 7.75 -5.07 44.83
N SER A 173 7.11 -5.83 45.71
CA SER A 173 7.36 -7.26 45.82
C SER A 173 6.56 -8.01 44.74
N MET A 174 7.07 -9.16 44.29
CA MET A 174 6.33 -10.06 43.42
C MET A 174 6.55 -11.51 43.84
N GLY A 175 5.46 -12.27 43.91
CA GLY A 175 5.48 -13.70 44.20
C GLY A 175 4.46 -14.47 43.39
N ILE A 176 4.63 -15.78 43.26
CA ILE A 176 3.67 -16.67 42.59
C ILE A 176 3.26 -17.79 43.56
N LYS A 177 1.98 -18.14 43.54
CA LYS A 177 1.40 -19.25 44.29
C LYS A 177 0.93 -20.27 43.26
N ALA A 178 1.55 -21.46 43.23
CA ALA A 178 1.26 -22.51 42.27
C ALA A 178 1.79 -23.87 42.77
N SER A 179 1.12 -24.96 42.40
CA SER A 179 1.58 -26.34 42.66
C SER A 179 1.86 -26.65 44.15
N ASN A 180 1.10 -26.04 45.08
CA ASN A 180 1.34 -26.07 46.54
C ASN A 180 2.70 -25.47 46.99
N THR A 181 3.27 -24.55 46.21
CA THR A 181 4.52 -23.85 46.51
C THR A 181 4.34 -22.33 46.37
N TYR A 182 5.00 -21.57 47.24
CA TYR A 182 5.18 -20.12 47.15
C TYR A 182 6.53 -19.82 46.48
N TRP A 183 6.53 -18.93 45.50
CA TRP A 183 7.65 -18.60 44.62
C TRP A 183 7.96 -17.11 44.80
N ASN A 184 8.81 -16.79 45.76
CA ASN A 184 9.08 -15.41 46.17
C ASN A 184 10.29 -14.89 45.38
N PHE A 185 10.10 -13.86 44.54
CA PHE A 185 11.20 -13.26 43.78
C PHE A 185 11.88 -12.18 44.63
N LEU A 186 13.21 -12.21 44.68
CA LEU A 186 14.02 -11.34 45.52
C LEU A 186 15.18 -10.71 44.73
N LEU A 187 15.49 -9.46 45.07
CA LEU A 187 16.55 -8.66 44.44
C LEU A 187 17.36 -7.98 45.55
N GLY A 188 18.58 -8.46 45.79
CA GLY A 188 19.45 -7.96 46.85
C GLY A 188 20.93 -8.04 46.51
N GLY A 189 21.80 -7.91 47.52
CA GLY A 189 23.26 -8.00 47.35
C GLY A 189 23.77 -9.35 46.83
N SER A 190 22.98 -10.41 46.97
CA SER A 190 23.21 -11.74 46.38
C SER A 190 22.78 -11.87 44.91
N GLY A 191 22.21 -10.82 44.32
CA GLY A 191 21.66 -10.82 42.97
C GLY A 191 20.16 -11.12 42.91
N PHE A 192 19.66 -11.34 41.70
CA PHE A 192 18.25 -11.68 41.43
C PHE A 192 18.04 -13.19 41.58
N HIS A 193 17.06 -13.60 42.38
CA HIS A 193 16.79 -15.01 42.67
C HIS A 193 15.30 -15.25 43.00
N CYS A 194 14.88 -16.52 42.98
CA CYS A 194 13.58 -16.96 43.46
C CYS A 194 13.75 -17.94 44.62
N GLN A 195 13.01 -17.75 45.71
CA GLN A 195 12.90 -18.71 46.81
C GLN A 195 11.60 -19.51 46.68
N LEU A 196 11.71 -20.82 46.80
CA LEU A 196 10.60 -21.76 46.73
C LEU A 196 10.31 -22.31 48.13
N GLN A 197 9.14 -21.99 48.67
CA GLN A 197 8.65 -22.44 49.98
C GLN A 197 7.46 -23.38 49.80
N GLN A 198 7.61 -24.66 50.15
CA GLN A 198 6.52 -25.63 50.03
C GLN A 198 5.46 -25.42 51.11
N PHE A 199 4.18 -25.38 50.72
CA PHE A 199 3.05 -25.21 51.63
C PHE A 199 2.48 -26.55 52.09
N LYS A 200 2.60 -26.85 53.39
CA LYS A 200 1.96 -28.01 54.04
C LYS A 200 0.73 -27.60 54.85
N GLY A 201 -0.20 -26.89 54.21
CA GLY A 201 -1.56 -26.75 54.73
C GLY A 201 -2.29 -28.09 54.66
N VAL A 202 -3.28 -28.30 55.54
CA VAL A 202 -4.29 -29.35 55.32
C VAL A 202 -5.04 -28.99 54.05
N ASP A 203 -5.08 -29.92 53.10
CA ASP A 203 -5.80 -29.76 51.85
C ASP A 203 -7.30 -29.68 52.14
N ILE A 204 -7.82 -28.45 52.22
CA ILE A 204 -9.25 -28.22 52.41
C ILE A 204 -9.93 -28.61 51.11
N ASN A 205 -10.37 -29.86 51.07
CA ASN A 205 -11.14 -30.48 49.99
C ASN A 205 -12.58 -29.92 49.93
N THR A 206 -12.72 -28.60 50.00
CA THR A 206 -13.84 -27.89 49.41
C THR A 206 -13.81 -28.19 47.93
N GLN A 207 -14.81 -28.96 47.49
CA GLN A 207 -15.09 -29.26 46.08
C GLN A 207 -15.67 -28.02 45.37
N SER A 208 -15.00 -26.87 45.54
CA SER A 208 -15.36 -25.62 44.90
C SER A 208 -14.99 -25.71 43.43
N GLU A 209 -15.97 -25.44 42.57
CA GLU A 209 -15.76 -25.52 41.13
C GLU A 209 -14.82 -24.37 40.70
N ALA A 210 -13.77 -24.71 39.95
CA ALA A 210 -12.70 -23.76 39.65
C ALA A 210 -13.20 -22.50 38.93
N ALA A 211 -14.23 -22.64 38.09
CA ALA A 211 -14.86 -21.50 37.43
C ALA A 211 -15.64 -20.58 38.38
N SER A 212 -16.24 -21.14 39.45
CA SER A 212 -16.91 -20.37 40.50
C SER A 212 -15.92 -19.69 41.45
N ASP A 213 -14.76 -20.29 41.71
CA ASP A 213 -13.70 -19.65 42.50
C ASP A 213 -13.18 -18.39 41.80
N MET A 214 -12.84 -18.49 40.51
CA MET A 214 -12.36 -17.35 39.72
C MET A 214 -13.39 -16.21 39.65
N ALA A 215 -14.68 -16.55 39.49
CA ALA A 215 -15.76 -15.55 39.47
C ALA A 215 -15.95 -14.85 40.83
N GLN A 216 -15.60 -15.52 41.93
CA GLN A 216 -15.56 -14.93 43.28
C GLN A 216 -14.21 -14.27 43.63
N LEU A 217 -13.31 -14.11 42.65
CA LEU A 217 -11.96 -13.57 42.80
C LEU A 217 -11.09 -14.37 43.81
N ARG A 218 -11.26 -15.70 43.81
CA ARG A 218 -10.54 -16.67 44.66
C ARG A 218 -9.71 -17.63 43.82
N SER A 219 -8.60 -18.10 44.36
CA SER A 219 -7.76 -19.12 43.75
C SER A 219 -7.23 -20.12 44.78
N ASN A 220 -6.93 -21.34 44.33
CA ASN A 220 -6.40 -22.43 45.14
C ASN A 220 -4.95 -22.73 44.72
N ILE A 221 -4.00 -22.65 45.67
CA ILE A 221 -2.56 -22.82 45.43
C ILE A 221 -2.16 -24.21 44.88
N GLY A 222 -2.96 -25.25 45.09
CA GLY A 222 -2.73 -26.59 44.56
C GLY A 222 -3.27 -26.80 43.14
N ARG A 223 -4.18 -25.94 42.67
CA ARG A 223 -4.91 -26.09 41.39
C ARG A 223 -4.58 -25.00 40.37
N ASP A 224 -4.35 -23.78 40.84
CA ASP A 224 -4.31 -22.56 40.03
C ASP A 224 -2.93 -21.90 40.10
N VAL A 225 -2.59 -21.10 39.08
CA VAL A 225 -1.40 -20.23 39.13
C VAL A 225 -1.86 -18.82 39.48
N THR A 226 -1.33 -18.26 40.56
CA THR A 226 -1.66 -16.90 41.03
C THR A 226 -0.40 -16.06 41.21
N VAL A 227 -0.21 -15.03 40.39
CA VAL A 227 0.80 -13.98 40.61
C VAL A 227 0.24 -12.96 41.59
N VAL A 228 1.08 -12.49 42.51
CA VAL A 228 0.81 -11.42 43.47
C VAL A 228 1.85 -10.33 43.30
N ILE A 229 1.40 -9.06 43.32
CA ILE A 229 2.23 -7.87 43.33
C ILE A 229 1.75 -6.98 44.48
N GLU A 230 2.64 -6.61 45.38
CA GLU A 230 2.36 -5.84 46.61
C GLU A 230 3.41 -4.72 46.76
N PRO A 231 3.14 -3.63 47.51
CA PRO A 231 4.19 -2.68 47.89
C PRO A 231 5.28 -3.38 48.73
N ASN A 232 6.55 -3.01 48.53
CA ASN A 232 7.61 -3.48 49.43
C ASN A 232 7.52 -2.75 50.78
N ILE A 233 7.29 -3.51 51.85
CA ILE A 233 7.16 -3.07 53.25
C ILE A 233 8.39 -2.28 53.73
N GLU A 234 9.56 -2.47 53.13
CA GLU A 234 10.80 -1.75 53.46
C GLU A 234 10.82 -0.27 52.99
N LYS A 235 9.80 0.18 52.24
CA LYS A 235 9.63 1.57 51.82
C LYS A 235 8.31 2.12 52.37
N GLU A 236 8.36 3.29 53.02
CA GLU A 236 7.19 4.01 53.54
C GLU A 236 6.36 4.70 52.44
N ASP A 237 6.14 4.00 51.32
CA ASP A 237 5.32 4.48 50.21
C ASP A 237 3.91 3.88 50.27
N ASN A 238 2.95 4.53 49.62
CA ASN A 238 1.60 4.00 49.52
C ASN A 238 1.58 2.77 48.59
N GLY A 239 0.56 1.92 48.75
CA GLY A 239 0.34 0.78 47.84
C GLY A 239 0.19 1.22 46.38
N ILE A 240 0.25 0.25 45.44
CA ILE A 240 0.06 0.53 43.99
C ILE A 240 -1.17 1.43 43.82
N SER A 241 -1.01 2.60 43.22
CA SER A 241 -2.14 3.54 43.12
C SER A 241 -3.15 3.07 42.07
N LEU A 242 -4.43 3.40 42.24
CA LEU A 242 -5.47 3.05 41.26
C LEU A 242 -5.13 3.58 39.86
N ALA A 243 -4.60 4.81 39.76
CA ALA A 243 -4.13 5.38 38.50
C ALA A 243 -2.96 4.59 37.89
N THR A 244 -2.01 4.12 38.72
CA THR A 244 -0.90 3.27 38.27
C THR A 244 -1.41 1.92 37.75
N PHE A 245 -2.37 1.30 38.44
CA PHE A 245 -3.00 0.06 37.98
C PHE A 245 -3.80 0.24 36.70
N GLN A 246 -4.55 1.34 36.55
CA GLN A 246 -5.28 1.66 35.32
C GLN A 246 -4.32 1.88 34.14
N GLN A 247 -3.19 2.59 34.34
CA GLN A 247 -2.12 2.70 33.34
C GLN A 247 -1.52 1.34 32.96
N TRP A 248 -1.44 0.39 33.88
CA TRP A 248 -1.00 -0.98 33.57
C TRP A 248 -2.02 -1.74 32.69
N LEU A 249 -3.32 -1.47 32.79
CA LEU A 249 -4.33 -2.10 31.93
C LEU A 249 -4.31 -1.55 30.48
N GLU A 250 -3.92 -0.29 30.28
CA GLU A 250 -3.81 0.35 28.95
C GLU A 250 -2.84 -0.33 27.97
N VAL A 251 -1.96 -1.24 28.45
CA VAL A 251 -1.08 -2.05 27.61
C VAL A 251 -1.84 -3.08 26.75
N SER A 252 -3.15 -3.22 26.94
CA SER A 252 -4.02 -4.21 26.30
C SER A 252 -5.27 -3.58 25.69
N LEU A 253 -5.78 -4.16 24.59
CA LEU A 253 -6.99 -3.74 23.87
C LEU A 253 -8.25 -4.48 24.32
N ASP A 254 -8.11 -5.69 24.86
CA ASP A 254 -9.23 -6.64 24.89
C ASP A 254 -10.24 -6.39 26.04
N ILE A 255 -9.94 -5.46 26.96
CA ILE A 255 -10.68 -5.28 28.22
C ILE A 255 -11.96 -4.46 27.98
N ARG A 256 -13.09 -5.15 27.88
CA ARG A 256 -14.42 -4.56 27.68
C ARG A 256 -14.82 -3.73 28.91
N GLY A 257 -15.28 -2.50 28.66
CA GLY A 257 -15.57 -1.52 29.71
C GLY A 257 -14.38 -0.65 30.14
N PHE A 258 -13.15 -0.92 29.66
CA PHE A 258 -11.96 -0.10 29.96
C PHE A 258 -11.20 0.32 28.70
N SER A 259 -10.51 -0.61 28.02
CA SER A 259 -9.63 -0.33 26.88
C SER A 259 -10.09 -0.94 25.54
N TYR A 260 -11.25 -1.59 25.52
CA TYR A 260 -11.88 -2.04 24.28
C TYR A 260 -12.57 -0.87 23.55
N PRO A 261 -12.28 -0.61 22.26
CA PRO A 261 -12.80 0.57 21.56
C PRO A 261 -14.31 0.54 21.34
N THR A 262 -14.93 1.71 21.24
CA THR A 262 -16.37 1.83 20.94
C THR A 262 -16.70 1.55 19.48
N HIS A 263 -15.75 1.83 18.58
CA HIS A 263 -15.88 1.66 17.13
C HIS A 263 -14.71 0.83 16.61
N ILE A 264 -14.89 -0.49 16.62
CA ILE A 264 -13.94 -1.50 16.11
C ILE A 264 -14.65 -2.42 15.13
N LEU A 265 -13.96 -2.78 14.04
CA LEU A 265 -14.40 -3.78 13.08
C LEU A 265 -13.43 -4.96 13.14
N GLU A 266 -13.84 -6.01 13.86
CA GLU A 266 -13.10 -7.26 14.02
C GLU A 266 -13.17 -8.08 12.72
N THR A 267 -12.03 -8.64 12.26
CA THR A 267 -11.98 -9.54 11.09
C THR A 267 -10.96 -10.66 11.27
N ASP A 268 -11.06 -11.72 10.46
CA ASP A 268 -10.09 -12.83 10.42
C ASP A 268 -8.65 -12.36 10.07
N ALA A 269 -8.52 -11.21 9.40
CA ALA A 269 -7.22 -10.61 9.06
C ALA A 269 -6.62 -9.77 10.20
N GLY A 270 -7.41 -9.46 11.24
CA GLY A 270 -7.12 -8.46 12.27
C GLY A 270 -8.23 -7.40 12.36
N ASP A 271 -8.10 -6.49 13.32
CA ASP A 271 -9.15 -5.51 13.60
C ASP A 271 -8.77 -4.11 13.10
N LEU A 272 -9.78 -3.39 12.62
CA LEU A 272 -9.69 -1.99 12.25
C LEU A 272 -10.38 -1.13 13.32
N ILE A 273 -9.64 -0.25 13.97
CA ILE A 273 -10.15 0.60 15.05
C ILE A 273 -10.42 2.00 14.50
N LEU A 274 -11.71 2.36 14.45
CA LEU A 274 -12.21 3.65 13.94
C LEU A 274 -12.38 4.70 15.06
N ASP A 275 -12.27 4.28 16.32
CA ASP A 275 -12.32 5.13 17.51
C ASP A 275 -11.08 6.05 17.59
N LEU A 276 -11.30 7.37 17.58
CA LEU A 276 -10.24 8.38 17.52
C LEU A 276 -9.26 8.33 18.70
N ASN A 277 -9.68 7.79 19.85
CA ASN A 277 -8.81 7.64 21.04
C ASN A 277 -7.67 6.62 20.81
N TYR A 278 -7.81 5.78 19.76
CA TYR A 278 -6.90 4.73 19.35
C TYR A 278 -6.18 5.05 18.02
N GLN A 279 -6.36 6.26 17.46
CA GLN A 279 -5.62 6.70 16.28
C GLN A 279 -4.10 6.58 16.52
N GLY A 280 -3.39 5.95 15.59
CA GLY A 280 -1.94 5.75 15.69
C GLY A 280 -1.52 4.59 16.60
N ARG A 281 -2.45 3.98 17.36
CA ARG A 281 -2.14 2.82 18.22
C ARG A 281 -2.17 1.52 17.42
N ILE A 282 -1.05 0.80 17.44
CA ILE A 282 -0.93 -0.54 16.84
C ILE A 282 -0.81 -1.58 17.95
N TYR A 283 -1.63 -2.61 17.85
CA TYR A 283 -1.68 -3.74 18.76
C TYR A 283 -1.27 -5.02 18.02
N LEU A 284 -0.60 -5.93 18.71
CA LEU A 284 -0.30 -7.28 18.25
C LEU A 284 -0.91 -8.27 19.23
N LYS A 285 -1.85 -9.10 18.76
CA LYS A 285 -2.61 -10.06 19.58
C LYS A 285 -3.29 -9.41 20.79
N GLY A 286 -3.75 -8.16 20.64
CA GLY A 286 -4.36 -7.35 21.70
C GLY A 286 -3.36 -6.60 22.59
N MET A 287 -2.04 -6.80 22.46
CA MET A 287 -1.02 -6.09 23.24
C MET A 287 -0.51 -4.86 22.49
N LEU A 288 -0.45 -3.69 23.14
CA LEU A 288 0.02 -2.43 22.55
C LEU A 288 1.51 -2.51 22.18
N LEU A 289 1.90 -1.95 21.03
CA LEU A 289 3.28 -1.78 20.58
C LEU A 289 3.76 -0.33 20.83
N PRO A 290 4.55 -0.05 21.90
CA PRO A 290 4.81 1.33 22.33
C PRO A 290 5.53 2.24 21.33
N ALA A 291 6.31 1.70 20.39
CA ALA A 291 7.09 2.48 19.43
C ALA A 291 6.58 2.39 17.98
N ALA A 292 5.41 1.79 17.75
CA ALA A 292 4.83 1.69 16.40
C ALA A 292 4.34 3.05 15.84
N ASN A 293 4.06 4.02 16.71
CA ASN A 293 3.62 5.35 16.29
C ASN A 293 4.81 6.26 15.92
N SER A 294 5.33 6.11 14.70
CA SER A 294 6.41 6.96 14.20
C SER A 294 5.92 8.39 13.92
N GLU A 295 6.43 9.37 14.67
CA GLU A 295 6.03 10.79 14.57
C GLU A 295 6.12 11.37 13.14
N LEU A 296 7.02 10.85 12.31
CA LEU A 296 7.22 11.30 10.93
C LEU A 296 6.07 10.90 9.99
N LYS A 297 5.41 9.77 10.26
CA LYS A 297 4.32 9.19 9.44
C LYS A 297 3.36 8.36 10.31
N PRO A 298 2.56 8.98 11.19
CA PRO A 298 1.62 8.24 12.04
C PRO A 298 0.47 7.64 11.22
N TYR A 299 -0.05 6.50 11.68
CA TYR A 299 -1.30 5.92 11.19
C TYR A 299 -2.50 6.87 11.45
N ARG A 300 -3.50 6.80 10.58
CA ARG A 300 -4.75 7.59 10.68
C ARG A 300 -5.85 6.90 11.47
N LEU A 301 -5.71 5.59 11.70
CA LEU A 301 -6.61 4.77 12.50
C LEU A 301 -5.79 3.94 13.51
N GLY A 302 -6.46 3.13 14.33
CA GLY A 302 -5.81 2.08 15.12
C GLY A 302 -5.98 0.71 14.48
N TYR A 303 -5.08 -0.24 14.78
CA TYR A 303 -5.11 -1.59 14.20
C TYR A 303 -4.71 -2.65 15.24
N ASN A 304 -5.33 -3.84 15.17
CA ASN A 304 -4.93 -5.00 15.96
C ASN A 304 -4.55 -6.17 15.04
N PHE A 305 -3.27 -6.50 15.00
CA PHE A 305 -2.74 -7.55 14.14
C PHE A 305 -2.82 -8.92 14.85
N PRO A 306 -3.34 -9.98 14.21
CA PRO A 306 -3.41 -11.32 14.83
C PRO A 306 -2.05 -12.04 14.80
N ARG A 307 -1.12 -11.55 13.97
CA ARG A 307 0.24 -12.07 13.75
C ARG A 307 1.18 -10.95 13.36
N GLY A 308 2.47 -11.16 13.57
CA GLY A 308 3.53 -10.22 13.19
C GLY A 308 4.82 -10.56 13.94
N ARG A 309 5.98 -10.26 13.33
CA ARG A 309 7.28 -10.41 13.98
C ARG A 309 7.75 -9.08 14.56
N VAL A 310 7.91 -9.01 15.88
CA VAL A 310 8.40 -7.83 16.62
C VAL A 310 9.88 -7.92 16.95
N ASN A 311 10.49 -6.78 17.27
CA ASN A 311 11.83 -6.74 17.85
C ASN A 311 11.85 -7.38 19.26
N ARG A 312 13.05 -7.63 19.80
CA ARG A 312 13.28 -8.32 21.09
C ARG A 312 12.41 -7.77 22.23
N ASP A 313 12.29 -6.45 22.30
CA ASP A 313 11.65 -5.70 23.38
C ASP A 313 10.13 -5.50 23.16
N ARG A 314 9.62 -5.99 22.01
CA ARG A 314 8.22 -5.92 21.54
C ARG A 314 7.68 -4.49 21.44
N GLN A 315 8.49 -3.62 20.87
CA GLN A 315 8.19 -2.20 20.69
C GLN A 315 7.63 -1.86 19.30
N ILE A 316 8.07 -2.59 18.26
CA ILE A 316 7.71 -2.36 16.86
C ILE A 316 7.82 -3.67 16.05
N LEU A 317 7.12 -3.75 14.91
CA LEU A 317 7.33 -4.80 13.91
C LEU A 317 8.69 -4.67 13.21
N VAL A 318 9.25 -5.79 12.74
CA VAL A 318 10.58 -5.84 12.10
C VAL A 318 10.53 -5.65 10.59
N ASP A 319 9.39 -5.97 9.96
CA ASP A 319 9.22 -6.01 8.51
C ASP A 319 8.02 -5.12 8.10
N SER A 320 8.33 -3.94 7.56
CA SER A 320 7.31 -2.96 7.13
C SER A 320 6.51 -3.39 5.90
N ARG A 321 6.95 -4.44 5.18
CA ARG A 321 6.19 -5.04 4.09
C ARG A 321 5.25 -6.14 4.59
N GLU A 322 5.65 -6.89 5.61
CA GLU A 322 4.75 -7.78 6.36
C GLU A 322 3.61 -6.96 6.99
N GLU A 323 3.96 -5.83 7.63
CA GLU A 323 3.03 -4.86 8.19
C GLU A 323 2.03 -4.32 7.14
N ALA A 324 2.53 -3.81 6.01
CA ALA A 324 1.68 -3.30 4.93
C ALA A 324 0.74 -4.37 4.33
N ASP A 325 1.18 -5.64 4.25
CA ASP A 325 0.33 -6.74 3.79
C ASP A 325 -0.74 -7.14 4.82
N ILE A 326 -0.48 -7.00 6.12
CA ILE A 326 -1.49 -7.19 7.17
C ILE A 326 -2.53 -6.06 7.12
N VAL A 327 -2.08 -4.80 7.11
CA VAL A 327 -2.94 -3.61 7.01
C VAL A 327 -3.84 -3.68 5.77
N ARG A 328 -3.29 -4.07 4.61
CA ARG A 328 -4.07 -4.36 3.39
C ARG A 328 -5.18 -5.37 3.66
N ARG A 329 -4.86 -6.54 4.21
CA ARG A 329 -5.82 -7.64 4.38
C ARG A 329 -6.97 -7.22 5.31
N ILE A 330 -6.68 -6.47 6.36
CA ILE A 330 -7.69 -5.89 7.26
C ILE A 330 -8.63 -4.96 6.46
N TRP A 331 -8.07 -4.06 5.64
CA TRP A 331 -8.86 -3.19 4.77
C TRP A 331 -9.71 -3.92 3.73
N GLU A 332 -9.17 -4.97 3.09
CA GLU A 332 -9.91 -5.74 2.08
C GLU A 332 -10.98 -6.64 2.71
N ALA A 333 -10.76 -7.19 3.91
CA ALA A 333 -11.79 -7.87 4.70
C ALA A 333 -12.89 -6.90 5.17
N ALA A 334 -12.52 -5.70 5.62
CA ALA A 334 -13.44 -4.64 6.02
C ALA A 334 -14.32 -4.18 4.85
N ILE A 335 -13.72 -3.92 3.67
CA ILE A 335 -14.42 -3.54 2.44
C ILE A 335 -15.29 -4.69 1.92
N GLN A 336 -14.83 -5.95 2.00
CA GLN A 336 -15.66 -7.10 1.61
C GLN A 336 -16.91 -7.26 2.49
N SER A 337 -16.80 -6.94 3.78
CA SER A 337 -17.90 -7.12 4.74
C SER A 337 -18.86 -5.93 4.76
N HIS A 338 -18.35 -4.71 4.58
CA HIS A 338 -19.08 -3.46 4.77
C HIS A 338 -18.78 -2.42 3.67
N GLU A 339 -18.86 -2.82 2.39
CA GLU A 339 -18.42 -2.03 1.22
C GLU A 339 -18.91 -0.57 1.25
N GLU A 340 -20.20 -0.33 1.51
CA GLU A 340 -20.81 1.01 1.44
C GLU A 340 -20.24 1.99 2.48
N VAL A 341 -19.81 1.49 3.65
CA VAL A 341 -19.26 2.31 4.74
C VAL A 341 -17.73 2.40 4.66
N MET A 342 -17.05 1.30 4.35
CA MET A 342 -15.60 1.21 4.44
C MET A 342 -14.88 1.70 3.18
N LEU A 343 -15.46 1.49 2.00
CA LEU A 343 -14.84 1.91 0.73
C LEU A 343 -14.67 3.45 0.62
N PRO A 344 -15.64 4.30 1.03
CA PRO A 344 -15.45 5.75 1.08
C PRO A 344 -14.31 6.18 2.01
N ILE A 345 -14.18 5.55 3.19
CA ILE A 345 -13.13 5.87 4.17
C ILE A 345 -11.75 5.51 3.59
N TYR A 346 -11.62 4.34 2.96
CA TYR A 346 -10.36 3.94 2.34
C TYR A 346 -9.97 4.81 1.14
N ILE A 347 -10.95 5.22 0.32
CA ILE A 347 -10.72 6.17 -0.78
C ILE A 347 -10.31 7.55 -0.24
N ASN A 348 -10.88 7.99 0.88
CA ASN A 348 -10.46 9.24 1.56
C ASN A 348 -8.99 9.17 2.01
N LEU A 349 -8.55 8.05 2.58
CA LEU A 349 -7.13 7.83 2.92
C LEU A 349 -6.24 7.86 1.68
N LEU A 350 -6.57 7.12 0.62
CA LEU A 350 -5.83 7.08 -0.64
C LEU A 350 -5.74 8.44 -1.37
N ARG A 351 -6.72 9.33 -1.17
CA ARG A 351 -6.76 10.67 -1.79
C ARG A 351 -6.07 11.74 -0.95
N ASN A 352 -6.33 11.76 0.36
CA ASN A 352 -5.98 12.89 1.23
C ASN A 352 -4.79 12.59 2.17
N PHE A 353 -4.45 11.30 2.36
CA PHE A 353 -3.34 10.85 3.20
C PHE A 353 -2.46 9.79 2.50
N PRO A 354 -2.04 10.00 1.23
CA PRO A 354 -1.33 8.99 0.41
C PRO A 354 0.05 8.57 0.95
N GLU A 355 0.59 9.32 1.92
CA GLU A 355 1.86 9.06 2.59
C GLU A 355 1.71 8.26 3.90
N ALA A 356 0.48 8.01 4.37
CA ALA A 356 0.21 7.37 5.65
C ALA A 356 0.36 5.83 5.56
N PRO A 357 0.84 5.15 6.63
CA PRO A 357 1.01 3.70 6.63
C PRO A 357 -0.29 2.90 6.36
N ASP A 358 -1.47 3.47 6.66
CA ASP A 358 -2.80 2.91 6.35
C ASP A 358 -2.99 2.52 4.86
N VAL A 359 -2.23 3.15 3.96
CA VAL A 359 -2.25 2.92 2.51
C VAL A 359 -0.86 2.57 1.96
N GLY A 360 0.06 2.13 2.82
CA GLY A 360 1.43 1.75 2.46
C GLY A 360 1.45 0.63 1.41
N SER A 361 2.19 0.85 0.31
CA SER A 361 2.31 -0.09 -0.82
C SER A 361 0.97 -0.55 -1.44
N ALA A 362 -0.11 0.22 -1.28
CA ALA A 362 -1.44 -0.11 -1.81
C ALA A 362 -1.47 -0.24 -3.35
N ASP A 363 -0.59 0.47 -4.05
CA ASP A 363 -0.34 0.34 -5.49
C ASP A 363 0.10 -1.08 -5.89
N GLN A 364 0.99 -1.69 -5.10
CA GLN A 364 1.58 -3.00 -5.34
C GLN A 364 0.74 -4.15 -4.77
N LEU A 365 0.23 -4.00 -3.55
CA LEU A 365 -0.33 -5.11 -2.78
C LEU A 365 -1.84 -5.33 -2.97
N LEU A 366 -2.65 -4.28 -3.22
CA LEU A 366 -4.12 -4.41 -3.31
C LEU A 366 -4.57 -5.33 -4.45
N GLU A 367 -5.62 -6.09 -4.18
CA GLU A 367 -6.18 -7.04 -5.14
C GLU A 367 -6.94 -6.35 -6.28
N LYS A 368 -6.96 -7.02 -7.45
CA LYS A 368 -7.67 -6.52 -8.64
C LYS A 368 -9.16 -6.29 -8.39
N ARG A 369 -9.79 -7.01 -7.44
CA ARG A 369 -11.18 -6.78 -7.01
C ARG A 369 -11.32 -5.39 -6.37
N THR A 370 -10.53 -5.11 -5.34
CA THR A 370 -10.58 -3.86 -4.57
C THR A 370 -10.22 -2.64 -5.42
N LYS A 371 -9.18 -2.76 -6.26
CA LYS A 371 -8.81 -1.72 -7.24
C LYS A 371 -9.96 -1.39 -8.20
N ASN A 372 -10.74 -2.40 -8.63
CA ASN A 372 -11.94 -2.19 -9.46
C ASN A 372 -13.13 -1.58 -8.68
N LEU A 373 -13.28 -1.86 -7.39
CA LEU A 373 -14.30 -1.21 -6.54
C LEU A 373 -13.99 0.28 -6.35
N ILE A 374 -12.74 0.61 -6.04
CA ILE A 374 -12.24 2.00 -5.96
C ILE A 374 -12.55 2.76 -7.25
N TRP A 375 -12.26 2.17 -8.42
CA TRP A 375 -12.57 2.82 -9.70
C TRP A 375 -14.07 3.01 -9.94
N LYS A 376 -14.89 1.99 -9.66
CA LYS A 376 -16.36 2.09 -9.79
C LYS A 376 -16.94 3.18 -8.89
N HIS A 377 -16.43 3.33 -7.68
CA HIS A 377 -16.84 4.39 -6.76
C HIS A 377 -16.49 5.78 -7.32
N LEU A 378 -15.26 5.98 -7.79
CA LEU A 378 -14.83 7.24 -8.42
C LEU A 378 -15.68 7.59 -9.66
N LEU A 379 -15.95 6.63 -10.55
CA LEU A 379 -16.84 6.86 -11.70
C LEU A 379 -18.29 7.23 -11.30
N ARG A 380 -18.83 6.62 -10.23
CA ARG A 380 -20.16 6.98 -9.69
C ARG A 380 -20.18 8.40 -9.13
N HIS A 381 -19.10 8.86 -8.50
CA HIS A 381 -18.97 10.26 -8.03
C HIS A 381 -18.90 11.23 -9.21
N ALA A 382 -18.03 10.94 -10.18
CA ALA A 382 -17.74 11.78 -11.34
C ALA A 382 -18.97 12.15 -12.20
N LYS A 383 -19.98 11.27 -12.25
CA LYS A 383 -21.24 11.45 -13.03
C LYS A 383 -21.00 11.86 -14.50
N GLY A 384 -19.87 11.42 -15.07
CA GLY A 384 -19.42 11.78 -16.42
C GLY A 384 -18.87 13.21 -16.60
N LYS A 385 -18.92 14.05 -15.55
CA LYS A 385 -18.46 15.44 -15.56
C LYS A 385 -17.00 15.59 -15.13
N GLU A 386 -16.58 14.88 -14.09
CA GLU A 386 -15.18 14.88 -13.63
C GLU A 386 -14.29 14.03 -14.57
N PHE A 387 -13.02 14.40 -14.68
CA PHE A 387 -11.95 13.58 -15.26
C PHE A 387 -10.76 13.54 -14.31
N TYR A 388 -10.37 12.34 -13.91
CA TYR A 388 -9.27 12.13 -12.97
C TYR A 388 -7.91 12.14 -13.68
N TYR A 389 -6.94 12.89 -13.15
CA TYR A 389 -5.59 13.01 -13.73
C TYR A 389 -4.49 12.94 -12.67
N SER A 390 -3.29 12.47 -13.05
CA SER A 390 -2.20 12.29 -12.08
C SER A 390 -1.58 13.59 -11.60
N GLN A 391 -1.10 13.64 -10.35
CA GLN A 391 -0.55 14.85 -9.76
C GLN A 391 0.73 15.38 -10.44
N THR A 392 1.46 14.54 -11.16
CA THR A 392 2.62 14.89 -12.00
C THR A 392 2.28 15.23 -13.46
N SER A 393 1.00 15.19 -13.87
CA SER A 393 0.60 15.52 -15.25
C SER A 393 0.96 16.98 -15.60
N ASN A 394 1.40 17.20 -16.83
CA ASN A 394 1.81 18.53 -17.27
C ASN A 394 0.60 19.50 -17.41
N PRO A 395 0.81 20.83 -17.42
CA PRO A 395 -0.28 21.80 -17.51
C PRO A 395 -1.10 21.72 -18.82
N GLN A 396 -0.50 21.28 -19.93
CA GLN A 396 -1.18 21.15 -21.22
C GLN A 396 -2.23 20.02 -21.19
N SER A 397 -1.93 18.93 -20.48
CA SER A 397 -2.90 17.86 -20.21
C SER A 397 -4.13 18.35 -19.42
N ILE A 398 -3.96 19.33 -18.52
CA ILE A 398 -5.07 19.94 -17.76
C ILE A 398 -5.93 20.85 -18.67
N GLY A 399 -5.29 21.60 -19.57
CA GLY A 399 -5.98 22.37 -20.63
C GLY A 399 -6.82 21.45 -21.53
N MET A 400 -6.22 20.35 -22.02
CA MET A 400 -6.91 19.34 -22.83
C MET A 400 -8.18 18.79 -22.15
N VAL A 401 -8.15 18.50 -20.84
CA VAL A 401 -9.33 18.02 -20.11
C VAL A 401 -10.50 19.02 -20.16
N ARG A 402 -10.21 20.32 -20.03
CA ARG A 402 -11.24 21.39 -20.03
C ARG A 402 -11.72 21.75 -21.43
N GLU A 403 -10.79 21.96 -22.36
CA GLU A 403 -11.05 22.54 -23.68
C GLU A 403 -11.52 21.48 -24.69
N VAL A 404 -10.91 20.28 -24.64
CA VAL A 404 -11.13 19.20 -25.60
C VAL A 404 -12.14 18.19 -25.04
N LEU A 405 -11.84 17.61 -23.88
CA LEU A 405 -12.72 16.60 -23.26
C LEU A 405 -13.97 17.18 -22.58
N LYS A 406 -14.01 18.50 -22.35
CA LYS A 406 -15.11 19.25 -21.70
C LYS A 406 -15.50 18.70 -20.32
N LYS A 407 -14.52 18.19 -19.57
CA LYS A 407 -14.66 17.65 -18.22
C LYS A 407 -13.95 18.52 -17.20
N GLU A 408 -14.32 18.37 -15.93
CA GLU A 408 -13.66 19.04 -14.80
C GLU A 408 -12.41 18.24 -14.36
N PRO A 409 -11.20 18.80 -14.41
CA PRO A 409 -9.98 18.08 -14.06
C PRO A 409 -9.84 17.93 -12.55
N ILE A 410 -9.92 16.69 -12.05
CA ILE A 410 -9.74 16.35 -10.63
C ILE A 410 -8.40 15.62 -10.43
N ARG A 411 -7.53 16.20 -9.58
CA ARG A 411 -6.18 15.69 -9.31
C ARG A 411 -6.24 14.45 -8.40
N LEU A 412 -5.46 13.41 -8.74
CA LEU A 412 -5.21 12.24 -7.87
C LEU A 412 -3.72 12.18 -7.46
N PRO A 413 -3.39 11.72 -6.24
CA PRO A 413 -2.01 11.39 -5.86
C PRO A 413 -1.40 10.27 -6.71
N GLU A 414 -0.07 10.23 -6.85
CA GLU A 414 0.60 9.19 -7.66
C GLU A 414 0.32 7.78 -7.15
N THR A 415 0.23 7.55 -5.83
CA THR A 415 -0.08 6.24 -5.23
C THR A 415 -1.43 5.70 -5.75
N LEU A 416 -2.47 6.55 -5.74
CA LEU A 416 -3.80 6.20 -6.23
C LEU A 416 -3.86 6.12 -7.76
N TRP A 417 -3.12 6.97 -8.47
CA TRP A 417 -3.01 6.89 -9.93
C TRP A 417 -2.33 5.59 -10.38
N GLY A 418 -1.18 5.23 -9.79
CA GLY A 418 -0.45 3.99 -10.07
C GLY A 418 -1.26 2.73 -9.73
N LEU A 419 -1.92 2.73 -8.57
CA LEU A 419 -2.92 1.73 -8.16
C LEU A 419 -3.97 1.52 -9.26
N LEU A 420 -4.58 2.60 -9.76
CA LEU A 420 -5.60 2.52 -10.81
C LEU A 420 -5.01 2.14 -12.17
N ARG A 421 -3.82 2.60 -12.54
CA ARG A 421 -3.14 2.19 -13.80
C ARG A 421 -2.82 0.70 -13.82
N SER A 422 -2.49 0.10 -12.68
CA SER A 422 -2.09 -1.32 -12.57
C SER A 422 -3.13 -2.34 -13.07
N VAL A 423 -4.40 -1.96 -13.18
CA VAL A 423 -5.49 -2.84 -13.66
C VAL A 423 -6.19 -2.34 -14.94
N ALA A 424 -5.62 -1.31 -15.59
CA ALA A 424 -6.07 -0.63 -16.82
C ALA A 424 -7.40 0.20 -16.87
N PRO A 425 -8.14 0.53 -15.78
CA PRO A 425 -9.37 1.33 -15.87
C PRO A 425 -9.19 2.81 -16.23
N ILE A 426 -8.09 3.44 -15.82
CA ILE A 426 -7.90 4.90 -15.92
C ILE A 426 -7.00 5.26 -17.10
N ARG A 427 -7.45 6.19 -17.95
CA ARG A 427 -6.72 6.72 -19.12
C ARG A 427 -6.09 8.08 -18.80
N THR A 428 -4.97 8.40 -19.45
CA THR A 428 -4.50 9.80 -19.55
C THR A 428 -5.47 10.64 -20.40
N PRO A 429 -5.44 11.98 -20.34
CA PRO A 429 -6.23 12.82 -21.26
C PRO A 429 -5.97 12.50 -22.72
N GLU A 430 -4.71 12.24 -23.09
CA GLU A 430 -4.30 11.84 -24.43
C GLU A 430 -4.85 10.46 -24.82
N GLU A 431 -4.83 9.47 -23.94
CA GLU A 431 -5.39 8.14 -24.19
C GLU A 431 -6.92 8.18 -24.34
N GLU A 432 -7.62 8.96 -23.50
CA GLU A 432 -9.07 9.18 -23.61
C GLU A 432 -9.43 9.93 -24.92
N GLN A 433 -8.66 10.96 -25.27
CA GLN A 433 -8.81 11.70 -26.52
C GLN A 433 -8.61 10.79 -27.76
N ASN A 434 -7.58 9.94 -27.74
CA ASN A 434 -7.35 8.94 -28.79
C ASN A 434 -8.49 7.92 -28.85
N GLU A 435 -9.07 7.50 -27.71
CA GLU A 435 -10.21 6.57 -27.68
C GLU A 435 -11.50 7.21 -28.20
N TYR A 436 -11.77 8.49 -27.89
CA TYR A 436 -12.86 9.25 -28.49
C TYR A 436 -12.67 9.38 -30.02
N PHE A 437 -11.45 9.61 -30.49
CA PHE A 437 -11.15 9.73 -31.91
C PHE A 437 -11.27 8.38 -32.64
N ARG A 438 -10.77 7.28 -32.05
CA ARG A 438 -11.01 5.90 -32.51
C ARG A 438 -12.49 5.62 -32.70
N ASN A 439 -13.32 6.00 -31.72
CA ASN A 439 -14.76 5.73 -31.72
C ASN A 439 -15.61 6.82 -32.41
N SER A 440 -14.98 7.85 -32.99
CA SER A 440 -15.69 8.90 -33.75
C SER A 440 -16.24 8.33 -35.07
N GLU A 441 -17.41 8.83 -35.47
CA GLU A 441 -18.16 8.37 -36.65
C GLU A 441 -17.42 8.62 -37.97
N VAL A 442 -17.55 7.68 -38.91
CA VAL A 442 -16.94 7.76 -40.24
C VAL A 442 -17.82 8.61 -41.14
N CYS A 443 -17.30 9.75 -41.58
CA CYS A 443 -17.98 10.63 -42.52
C CYS A 443 -17.65 10.23 -43.97
N ALA A 444 -18.63 10.32 -44.86
CA ALA A 444 -18.36 10.27 -46.30
C ALA A 444 -17.56 11.52 -46.71
N PRO A 445 -16.49 11.40 -47.53
CA PRO A 445 -15.80 12.55 -48.11
C PRO A 445 -16.79 13.48 -48.84
N PRO A 446 -16.67 14.82 -48.69
CA PRO A 446 -17.38 15.76 -49.54
C PRO A 446 -17.11 15.47 -51.02
N ARG A 447 -18.11 15.67 -51.89
CA ARG A 447 -17.96 15.42 -53.33
C ARG A 447 -17.18 16.51 -54.09
N THR A 448 -16.66 17.52 -53.40
CA THR A 448 -15.89 18.63 -53.99
C THR A 448 -14.58 18.13 -54.62
N CYS A 449 -14.12 18.78 -55.70
CA CYS A 449 -12.84 18.44 -56.33
C CYS A 449 -11.68 18.47 -55.32
N PHE A 450 -11.61 19.47 -54.44
CA PHE A 450 -10.61 19.53 -53.37
C PHE A 450 -10.59 18.28 -52.48
N ALA A 451 -11.74 17.87 -51.92
CA ALA A 451 -11.81 16.69 -51.04
C ALA A 451 -11.45 15.39 -51.78
N GLN A 452 -11.94 15.21 -53.00
CA GLN A 452 -11.58 14.06 -53.84
C GLN A 452 -10.08 14.04 -54.16
N THR A 453 -9.51 15.18 -54.53
CA THR A 453 -8.08 15.33 -54.82
C THR A 453 -7.23 15.00 -53.60
N ILE A 454 -7.57 15.54 -52.42
CA ILE A 454 -6.84 15.24 -51.17
C ILE A 454 -6.90 13.74 -50.83
N GLN A 455 -8.07 13.11 -50.97
CA GLN A 455 -8.22 11.67 -50.78
C GLN A 455 -7.36 10.85 -51.76
N ARG A 456 -7.46 11.14 -53.07
CA ARG A 456 -6.70 10.44 -54.13
C ARG A 456 -5.20 10.60 -53.91
N ALA A 457 -4.73 11.80 -53.58
CA ALA A 457 -3.33 12.10 -53.35
C ALA A 457 -2.77 11.41 -52.09
N LEU A 458 -3.50 11.43 -50.97
CA LEU A 458 -3.09 10.70 -49.75
C LEU A 458 -3.00 9.19 -50.02
N GLN A 459 -3.99 8.61 -50.72
CA GLN A 459 -3.97 7.20 -51.11
C GLN A 459 -2.79 6.86 -52.03
N ALA A 460 -2.48 7.72 -53.01
CA ALA A 460 -1.31 7.57 -53.87
C ALA A 460 0.00 7.63 -53.07
N CYS A 461 0.14 8.59 -52.15
CA CYS A 461 1.31 8.71 -51.28
C CYS A 461 1.50 7.49 -50.36
N LEU A 462 0.41 6.88 -49.87
CA LEU A 462 0.46 5.62 -49.12
C LEU A 462 0.74 4.40 -50.01
N ALA A 463 0.44 4.46 -51.32
CA ALA A 463 0.76 3.39 -52.27
C ALA A 463 2.23 3.38 -52.71
N VAL A 464 2.93 4.52 -52.68
CA VAL A 464 4.38 4.63 -52.96
C VAL A 464 5.23 3.77 -52.02
N PHE A 465 4.72 3.42 -50.83
CA PHE A 465 5.41 2.56 -49.87
C PHE A 465 4.70 1.21 -49.75
N PRO A 466 5.30 0.10 -50.22
CA PRO A 466 4.66 -1.23 -50.21
C PRO A 466 4.17 -1.73 -48.84
N ARG A 467 4.66 -1.14 -47.74
CA ARG A 467 4.23 -1.46 -46.36
C ARG A 467 2.94 -0.76 -45.93
N THR A 468 2.44 0.23 -46.68
CA THR A 468 1.22 1.00 -46.34
C THR A 468 0.09 0.81 -47.35
N THR A 469 0.29 0.01 -48.40
CA THR A 469 -0.69 -0.34 -49.44
C THR A 469 -1.95 -1.03 -48.92
N HIS A 470 -1.88 -1.70 -47.77
CA HIS A 470 -2.99 -2.41 -47.14
C HIS A 470 -3.80 -1.53 -46.15
N ILE A 471 -3.43 -0.26 -45.98
CA ILE A 471 -4.05 0.62 -44.99
C ILE A 471 -5.32 1.25 -45.57
N GLN A 472 -6.46 1.02 -44.91
CA GLN A 472 -7.71 1.69 -45.27
C GLN A 472 -7.71 3.11 -44.68
N VAL A 473 -7.80 4.13 -45.53
CA VAL A 473 -8.06 5.51 -45.07
C VAL A 473 -9.56 5.69 -44.81
N GLN A 474 -9.91 6.17 -43.61
CA GLN A 474 -11.26 6.60 -43.24
C GLN A 474 -11.22 8.06 -42.79
N PHE A 475 -12.19 8.87 -43.20
CA PHE A 475 -12.35 10.23 -42.69
C PHE A 475 -13.40 10.23 -41.58
N ILE A 476 -13.17 10.99 -40.52
CA ILE A 476 -14.07 11.04 -39.37
C ILE A 476 -14.43 12.48 -38.96
N GLN A 477 -15.66 12.64 -38.49
CA GLN A 477 -16.12 13.87 -37.88
C GLN A 477 -15.77 13.85 -36.38
N SER A 478 -15.02 14.85 -35.92
CA SER A 478 -14.74 15.00 -34.48
C SER A 478 -14.81 16.48 -34.05
N HIS A 479 -14.53 16.73 -32.78
CA HIS A 479 -14.63 18.05 -32.16
C HIS A 479 -13.35 18.88 -32.34
N LYS A 480 -13.46 20.21 -32.28
CA LYS A 480 -12.29 21.11 -32.27
C LYS A 480 -11.35 20.71 -31.12
N GLY A 481 -10.07 20.51 -31.42
CA GLY A 481 -9.07 20.05 -30.47
C GLY A 481 -8.86 18.53 -30.41
N ALA A 482 -9.61 17.74 -31.20
CA ALA A 482 -9.29 16.33 -31.43
C ALA A 482 -7.96 16.15 -32.22
N PRO A 483 -7.34 14.95 -32.22
CA PRO A 483 -6.17 14.64 -33.03
C PRO A 483 -6.47 14.80 -34.53
N ASP A 484 -5.46 15.05 -35.33
CA ASP A 484 -5.61 15.09 -36.79
C ASP A 484 -5.71 13.70 -37.41
N VAL A 485 -4.94 12.75 -36.89
CA VAL A 485 -4.78 11.40 -37.44
C VAL A 485 -4.58 10.36 -36.34
N PHE A 486 -5.08 9.15 -36.58
CA PHE A 486 -4.90 7.99 -35.71
C PHE A 486 -4.85 6.72 -36.55
N PHE A 487 -3.92 5.82 -36.25
CA PHE A 487 -3.78 4.55 -36.96
C PHE A 487 -4.17 3.38 -36.06
N ASP A 488 -5.32 2.77 -36.32
CA ASP A 488 -5.72 1.53 -35.67
C ASP A 488 -5.02 0.34 -36.34
N ARG A 489 -4.01 -0.18 -35.64
CA ARG A 489 -3.18 -1.31 -36.10
C ARG A 489 -3.91 -2.65 -36.07
N GLN A 490 -5.00 -2.80 -35.30
CA GLN A 490 -5.76 -4.05 -35.24
C GLN A 490 -6.70 -4.16 -36.44
N GLN A 491 -7.22 -3.03 -36.92
CA GLN A 491 -8.11 -2.97 -38.09
C GLN A 491 -7.38 -2.62 -39.40
N GLY A 492 -6.15 -2.11 -39.33
CA GLY A 492 -5.42 -1.60 -40.50
C GLY A 492 -5.95 -0.25 -41.00
N VAL A 493 -6.59 0.53 -40.13
CA VAL A 493 -7.35 1.73 -40.50
C VAL A 493 -6.63 3.00 -40.07
N LEU A 494 -6.33 3.89 -41.03
CA LEU A 494 -5.91 5.27 -40.77
C LEU A 494 -7.14 6.18 -40.73
N LYS A 495 -7.54 6.63 -39.53
CA LYS A 495 -8.56 7.66 -39.35
C LYS A 495 -7.94 9.06 -39.48
N VAL A 496 -8.56 9.91 -40.29
CA VAL A 496 -8.15 11.30 -40.56
C VAL A 496 -9.31 12.25 -40.23
N HIS A 497 -9.04 13.36 -39.54
CA HIS A 497 -10.08 14.34 -39.21
C HIS A 497 -10.63 15.02 -40.47
N GLN A 498 -11.96 15.14 -40.61
CA GLN A 498 -12.60 15.67 -41.82
C GLN A 498 -12.16 17.08 -42.25
N ARG A 499 -11.53 17.86 -41.35
CA ARG A 499 -11.00 19.21 -41.64
C ARG A 499 -9.99 19.23 -42.78
N TRP A 500 -9.28 18.13 -43.02
CA TRP A 500 -8.34 17.99 -44.13
C TRP A 500 -9.02 17.92 -45.51
N LEU A 501 -10.34 17.75 -45.55
CA LEU A 501 -11.16 17.77 -46.77
C LEU A 501 -11.92 19.10 -46.98
N ASP A 502 -11.79 20.06 -46.05
CA ASP A 502 -12.45 21.36 -46.13
C ASP A 502 -11.45 22.44 -46.57
N PHE A 503 -11.70 23.05 -47.73
CA PHE A 503 -10.80 24.04 -48.33
C PHE A 503 -10.59 25.24 -47.40
N THR A 504 -11.67 25.82 -46.87
CA THR A 504 -11.62 27.00 -45.99
C THR A 504 -10.90 26.72 -44.68
N SER A 505 -11.09 25.53 -44.08
CA SER A 505 -10.41 25.15 -42.84
C SER A 505 -8.92 24.92 -42.99
N MET A 506 -8.42 24.62 -44.18
CA MET A 506 -6.97 24.47 -44.45
C MET A 506 -6.33 25.80 -44.86
N HIS A 507 -7.02 26.60 -45.69
CA HIS A 507 -6.50 27.85 -46.24
C HIS A 507 -6.69 29.07 -45.32
N GLY A 508 -7.54 28.98 -44.28
CA GLY A 508 -7.77 30.06 -43.33
C GLY A 508 -6.60 30.42 -42.41
N THR A 509 -5.53 29.61 -42.37
CA THR A 509 -4.38 29.81 -41.47
C THR A 509 -3.01 29.67 -42.13
N ALA A 510 -2.93 29.22 -43.38
CA ALA A 510 -1.67 28.98 -44.09
C ALA A 510 -1.70 29.66 -45.48
N PRO A 511 -0.64 30.38 -45.88
CA PRO A 511 -0.55 30.95 -47.22
C PRO A 511 -0.26 29.83 -48.23
N CYS A 512 -1.29 29.43 -48.97
CA CYS A 512 -1.13 28.65 -50.20
C CYS A 512 -0.45 29.52 -51.28
N ARG A 513 0.19 28.87 -52.26
CA ARG A 513 0.86 29.53 -53.41
C ARG A 513 -0.09 30.44 -54.21
N ASP A 514 -1.38 30.08 -54.24
CA ASP A 514 -2.39 30.69 -55.11
C ASP A 514 -3.49 31.46 -54.34
N LEU A 515 -3.12 32.61 -53.77
CA LEU A 515 -4.07 33.70 -53.54
C LEU A 515 -4.06 34.63 -54.77
N LEU A 516 -4.76 34.25 -55.85
CA LEU A 516 -5.20 35.18 -56.93
C LEU A 516 -6.11 34.52 -58.01
N SER A 517 -7.31 34.06 -57.61
CA SER A 517 -8.49 34.06 -58.51
C SER A 517 -9.76 33.98 -57.66
N ASN A 518 -10.81 34.74 -58.01
CA ASN A 518 -12.09 34.73 -57.28
C ASN A 518 -13.03 33.60 -57.74
N GLU A 519 -12.48 32.58 -58.40
CA GLU A 519 -13.21 31.59 -59.21
C GLU A 519 -13.24 30.20 -58.57
N VAL A 520 -12.69 30.04 -57.35
CA VAL A 520 -12.71 28.80 -56.54
C VAL A 520 -14.14 28.37 -56.12
N ASN A 521 -15.17 29.11 -56.55
CA ASN A 521 -16.58 28.72 -56.46
C ASN A 521 -16.99 27.74 -57.57
N ASP A 522 -16.19 27.57 -58.63
CA ASP A 522 -16.46 26.57 -59.66
C ASP A 522 -16.16 25.16 -59.14
N GLN A 523 -17.22 24.35 -59.03
CA GLN A 523 -17.16 23.00 -58.48
C GLN A 523 -16.51 21.98 -59.44
N SER A 524 -16.16 22.38 -60.66
CA SER A 524 -15.57 21.52 -61.69
C SER A 524 -14.03 21.60 -61.78
N ALA A 525 -13.41 22.66 -61.27
CA ALA A 525 -11.97 22.90 -61.46
C ALA A 525 -11.07 21.86 -60.77
N SER A 526 -10.08 21.32 -61.49
CA SER A 526 -9.16 20.29 -60.99
C SER A 526 -8.02 20.91 -60.15
N PHE A 527 -8.35 21.26 -58.92
CA PHE A 527 -7.47 21.95 -57.98
C PHE A 527 -6.75 20.98 -57.02
N PHE A 528 -5.44 21.21 -56.79
CA PHE A 528 -4.56 20.42 -55.93
C PHE A 528 -3.69 21.33 -55.05
N CYS A 529 -3.42 20.92 -53.80
CA CYS A 529 -2.50 21.60 -52.90
C CYS A 529 -1.43 20.64 -52.38
N ASP A 530 -0.18 20.88 -52.78
CA ASP A 530 1.00 20.15 -52.30
C ASP A 530 1.16 20.29 -50.78
N HIS A 531 1.07 21.50 -50.25
CA HIS A 531 1.31 21.80 -48.84
C HIS A 531 0.36 21.05 -47.90
N VAL A 532 -0.94 20.95 -48.23
CA VAL A 532 -1.93 20.20 -47.43
C VAL A 532 -1.57 18.72 -47.36
N ILE A 533 -1.14 18.13 -48.47
CA ILE A 533 -0.69 16.73 -48.51
C ILE A 533 0.63 16.56 -47.77
N GLU A 534 1.60 17.47 -47.92
CA GLU A 534 2.82 17.42 -47.13
C GLU A 534 2.54 17.50 -45.63
N ASP A 535 1.67 18.41 -45.17
CA ASP A 535 1.34 18.60 -43.76
C ASP A 535 0.58 17.40 -43.19
N LEU A 536 -0.36 16.84 -43.95
CA LEU A 536 -1.02 15.60 -43.57
C LEU A 536 0.00 14.45 -43.48
N LEU A 537 0.96 14.34 -44.40
CA LEU A 537 2.02 13.32 -44.36
C LEU A 537 3.03 13.53 -43.22
N ARG A 538 3.34 14.78 -42.85
CA ARG A 538 4.14 15.12 -41.64
C ARG A 538 3.51 14.53 -40.37
N LEU A 539 2.17 14.39 -40.34
CA LEU A 539 1.42 13.83 -39.22
C LEU A 539 1.18 12.32 -39.37
N VAL A 540 0.80 11.84 -40.55
CA VAL A 540 0.54 10.42 -40.84
C VAL A 540 1.79 9.58 -40.68
N LEU A 541 2.90 9.93 -41.33
CA LEU A 541 4.08 9.07 -41.41
C LEU A 541 4.63 8.66 -40.02
N PRO A 542 4.80 9.57 -39.02
CA PRO A 542 5.23 9.17 -37.68
C PRO A 542 4.26 8.20 -36.97
N THR A 543 2.95 8.26 -37.23
CA THR A 543 1.98 7.32 -36.60
C THR A 543 2.08 5.91 -37.21
N LEU A 544 2.33 5.83 -38.52
CA LEU A 544 2.53 4.57 -39.25
C LEU A 544 3.91 3.96 -38.99
N CYS A 545 4.96 4.78 -38.92
CA CYS A 545 6.34 4.34 -38.76
C CYS A 545 6.72 3.99 -37.31
N ARG A 546 6.03 4.54 -36.30
CA ARG A 546 6.32 4.32 -34.85
C ARG A 546 6.56 2.88 -34.36
N PRO A 547 5.95 1.80 -34.87
CA PRO A 547 6.22 0.44 -34.41
C PRO A 547 7.43 -0.22 -35.09
N PHE A 548 7.84 0.31 -36.24
CA PHE A 548 9.06 -0.11 -36.91
C PHE A 548 10.21 0.74 -36.34
N ILE A 549 11.38 0.15 -36.09
CA ILE A 549 12.57 0.92 -35.67
C ILE A 549 13.18 1.60 -36.90
N MET A 550 12.41 2.49 -37.53
CA MET A 550 12.85 3.33 -38.62
C MET A 550 13.51 4.57 -38.04
N ALA A 551 14.79 4.78 -38.35
CA ALA A 551 15.45 6.02 -38.00
C ALA A 551 14.70 7.20 -38.65
N LYS A 552 14.61 8.34 -37.95
CA LYS A 552 13.98 9.58 -38.44
C LYS A 552 14.56 10.08 -39.78
N VAL A 553 15.79 9.66 -40.11
CA VAL A 553 16.44 9.85 -41.42
C VAL A 553 15.67 9.15 -42.56
N ALA A 554 15.12 7.95 -42.32
CA ALA A 554 14.33 7.21 -43.30
C ALA A 554 12.94 7.85 -43.49
N GLU A 555 12.28 8.29 -42.42
CA GLU A 555 11.03 9.07 -42.50
C GLU A 555 11.22 10.36 -43.31
N ASN A 556 12.32 11.08 -43.07
CA ASN A 556 12.67 12.28 -43.82
C ASN A 556 12.98 11.99 -45.31
N LYS A 557 13.65 10.87 -45.63
CA LYS A 557 13.87 10.44 -47.03
C LYS A 557 12.56 10.09 -47.73
N ILE A 558 11.66 9.40 -47.04
CA ILE A 558 10.31 9.08 -47.51
C ILE A 558 9.55 10.37 -47.83
N LEU A 559 9.47 11.30 -46.87
CA LEU A 559 8.78 12.57 -47.05
C LEU A 559 9.40 13.40 -48.20
N LEU A 560 10.72 13.48 -48.29
CA LEU A 560 11.42 14.18 -49.37
C LEU A 560 11.15 13.56 -50.75
N ASN A 561 11.08 12.24 -50.85
CA ASN A 561 10.73 11.58 -52.12
C ASN A 561 9.29 11.93 -52.55
N ILE A 562 8.35 11.95 -51.60
CA ILE A 562 6.97 12.36 -51.89
C ILE A 562 6.94 13.83 -52.33
N ARG A 563 7.63 14.75 -51.63
CA ARG A 563 7.73 16.16 -52.04
C ARG A 563 8.15 16.32 -53.49
N ASN A 564 9.20 15.59 -53.90
CA ASN A 564 9.70 15.65 -55.26
C ASN A 564 8.64 15.16 -56.26
N MET A 565 7.94 14.06 -55.96
CA MET A 565 6.84 13.57 -56.81
C MET A 565 5.66 14.56 -56.90
N LEU A 566 5.27 15.19 -55.79
CA LEU A 566 4.16 16.16 -55.78
C LEU A 566 4.50 17.46 -56.53
N ARG A 567 5.76 17.90 -56.52
CA ARG A 567 6.20 19.07 -57.31
C ARG A 567 5.98 18.88 -58.81
N TYR A 568 6.23 17.67 -59.32
CA TYR A 568 6.05 17.32 -60.74
C TYR A 568 4.61 16.92 -61.09
N MET A 569 3.67 16.96 -60.16
CA MET A 569 2.26 16.72 -60.45
C MET A 569 1.68 17.88 -61.29
N PRO A 570 0.87 17.64 -62.33
CA PRO A 570 0.11 18.68 -63.01
C PRO A 570 -1.01 19.25 -62.13
N HIS A 571 -1.22 20.56 -62.22
CA HIS A 571 -2.23 21.35 -61.51
C HIS A 571 -3.13 22.05 -62.55
N ARG A 572 -4.32 22.53 -62.15
CA ARG A 572 -5.28 23.25 -63.01
C ARG A 572 -5.43 22.62 -64.41
N ILE A 573 -5.71 21.32 -64.44
CA ILE A 573 -5.90 20.59 -65.70
C ILE A 573 -7.25 21.01 -66.29
N GLU A 574 -7.19 21.78 -67.37
CA GLU A 574 -8.32 22.25 -68.16
C GLU A 574 -8.34 21.51 -69.51
N VAL A 575 -9.53 21.17 -69.98
CA VAL A 575 -9.74 20.47 -71.26
C VAL A 575 -10.77 21.22 -72.08
N ILE A 576 -10.31 21.91 -73.12
CA ILE A 576 -11.13 22.78 -73.97
C ILE A 576 -11.29 22.11 -75.34
N GLN A 577 -12.52 21.74 -75.68
CA GLN A 577 -12.84 21.28 -77.03
C GLN A 577 -12.84 22.46 -78.00
N THR A 578 -11.91 22.47 -78.96
CA THR A 578 -11.84 23.47 -80.03
C THR A 578 -12.26 22.86 -81.38
N SER A 579 -12.38 23.70 -82.40
CA SER A 579 -12.58 23.27 -83.79
C SER A 579 -11.37 22.54 -84.40
N GLN A 580 -10.22 22.52 -83.72
CA GLN A 580 -9.00 21.84 -84.15
C GLN A 580 -8.70 20.57 -83.33
N GLY A 581 -9.49 20.28 -82.29
CA GLY A 581 -9.31 19.15 -81.38
C GLY A 581 -9.41 19.53 -79.91
N LEU A 582 -9.08 18.59 -79.03
CA LEU A 582 -8.96 18.84 -77.59
C LEU A 582 -7.67 19.60 -77.30
N VAL A 583 -7.79 20.80 -76.74
CA VAL A 583 -6.67 21.53 -76.12
C VAL A 583 -6.66 21.19 -74.65
N ILE A 584 -5.50 20.77 -74.15
CA ILE A 584 -5.27 20.43 -72.73
C ILE A 584 -4.28 21.45 -72.19
N THR A 585 -4.68 22.19 -71.16
CA THR A 585 -3.82 23.12 -70.42
C THR A 585 -3.62 22.62 -69.00
N TRP A 586 -2.42 22.81 -68.46
CA TRP A 586 -2.09 22.52 -67.06
C TRP A 586 -0.98 23.46 -66.58
N GLU A 587 -0.89 23.62 -65.27
CA GLU A 587 0.19 24.30 -64.58
C GLU A 587 1.09 23.26 -63.89
N ASP A 588 2.36 23.59 -63.66
CA ASP A 588 3.27 22.81 -62.83
C ASP A 588 4.15 23.74 -61.97
N ASN A 589 4.86 23.17 -61.00
CA ASN A 589 5.65 23.98 -60.06
C ASN A 589 7.01 24.45 -60.61
N GLU A 590 7.47 23.93 -61.76
CA GLU A 590 8.88 23.90 -62.19
C GLU A 590 9.10 24.31 -63.67
N THR A 591 8.08 24.85 -64.35
CA THR A 591 8.10 25.19 -65.78
C THR A 591 9.18 26.22 -66.15
N SER A 592 9.61 27.04 -65.18
CA SER A 592 10.74 27.97 -65.32
C SER A 592 12.12 27.32 -65.18
N SER A 593 12.20 26.10 -64.66
CA SER A 593 13.42 25.30 -64.51
C SER A 593 13.69 24.51 -65.79
N PHE A 594 12.66 23.87 -66.38
CA PHE A 594 12.77 23.20 -67.68
C PHE A 594 13.20 24.17 -68.80
N ARG A 595 12.58 25.36 -68.88
CA ARG A 595 12.91 26.40 -69.88
C ARG A 595 14.36 26.92 -69.83
N LYS A 596 15.17 26.57 -68.83
CA LYS A 596 16.59 27.00 -68.72
C LYS A 596 17.58 26.05 -69.39
N TYR A 597 17.15 24.85 -69.79
CA TYR A 597 18.00 23.87 -70.47
C TYR A 597 17.45 23.60 -71.88
N PRO A 598 18.19 23.91 -72.96
CA PRO A 598 17.72 23.70 -74.33
C PRO A 598 17.70 22.20 -74.66
N THR A 599 16.59 21.55 -74.33
CA THR A 599 16.35 20.14 -74.65
C THR A 599 15.69 20.02 -76.04
N PRO A 600 15.98 18.95 -76.82
CA PRO A 600 15.60 18.90 -78.23
C PRO A 600 14.11 18.53 -78.40
N LYS A 601 13.25 19.55 -78.43
CA LYS A 601 11.77 19.48 -78.57
C LYS A 601 11.09 18.69 -77.45
N ASP A 602 10.61 19.42 -76.45
CA ASP A 602 9.94 18.87 -75.25
C ASP A 602 8.64 18.11 -75.60
N LEU A 603 8.75 16.79 -75.78
CA LEU A 603 7.63 15.90 -76.10
C LEU A 603 6.90 15.46 -74.82
N TYR A 604 6.03 16.34 -74.30
CA TYR A 604 5.02 15.94 -73.32
C TYR A 604 4.03 14.96 -73.96
N HIS A 605 4.08 13.70 -73.56
CA HIS A 605 3.10 12.69 -73.99
C HIS A 605 1.91 12.67 -73.04
N VAL A 606 0.89 13.49 -73.34
CA VAL A 606 -0.34 13.54 -72.56
C VAL A 606 -1.30 12.46 -73.03
N ILE A 607 -1.65 11.52 -72.14
CA ILE A 607 -2.66 10.50 -72.40
C ILE A 607 -3.94 10.90 -71.65
N LEU A 608 -5.03 11.13 -72.39
CA LEU A 608 -6.36 11.31 -71.81
C LEU A 608 -7.03 9.96 -71.60
N HIS A 609 -7.76 9.83 -70.49
CA HIS A 609 -8.54 8.67 -70.12
C HIS A 609 -9.95 9.10 -69.72
N GLU A 610 -10.96 8.30 -70.07
CA GLU A 610 -12.31 8.47 -69.55
C GLU A 610 -12.35 8.18 -68.04
N GLU A 611 -13.29 8.80 -67.31
CA GLU A 611 -13.40 8.67 -65.85
C GLU A 611 -13.56 7.22 -65.38
N ASN A 612 -14.13 6.35 -66.23
CA ASN A 612 -14.34 4.92 -65.97
C ASN A 612 -13.12 4.03 -66.31
N CYS A 613 -11.94 4.58 -66.59
CA CYS A 613 -10.75 3.81 -66.98
C CYS A 613 -10.09 3.06 -65.81
N THR A 614 -10.74 2.01 -65.30
CA THR A 614 -10.28 1.20 -64.16
C THR A 614 -9.10 0.29 -64.48
N ASP A 615 -9.08 -0.25 -65.69
CA ASP A 615 -8.29 -1.45 -66.01
C ASP A 615 -6.83 -1.14 -66.39
N GLY A 616 -6.49 0.14 -66.58
CA GLY A 616 -5.17 0.60 -66.99
C GLY A 616 -4.11 0.67 -65.89
N ARG A 617 -4.43 0.38 -64.61
CA ARG A 617 -3.57 0.71 -63.45
C ARG A 617 -2.11 0.23 -63.51
N SER A 618 -1.81 -0.88 -64.20
CA SER A 618 -0.43 -1.37 -64.38
C SER A 618 0.24 -0.91 -65.69
N GLY A 619 -0.51 -0.34 -66.63
CA GLY A 619 0.02 0.27 -67.87
C GLY A 619 0.21 1.79 -67.79
N LEU A 620 -0.40 2.45 -66.79
CA LEU A 620 -0.31 3.89 -66.53
C LEU A 620 1.03 4.34 -65.91
N LEU A 621 1.90 3.41 -65.54
CA LEU A 621 3.26 3.69 -65.10
C LEU A 621 4.22 3.39 -66.26
N HIS A 622 5.06 4.35 -66.64
CA HIS A 622 6.17 4.10 -67.55
C HIS A 622 7.15 3.12 -66.91
N GLY A 623 7.11 1.85 -67.33
CA GLY A 623 8.17 0.90 -67.03
C GLY A 623 9.46 1.25 -67.79
N ASP A 624 10.62 1.05 -67.14
CA ASP A 624 11.95 1.45 -67.64
C ASP A 624 12.37 0.86 -69.00
N ALA A 625 11.57 -0.02 -69.60
CA ALA A 625 11.81 -0.60 -70.93
C ALA A 625 11.79 0.44 -72.08
N GLY A 626 11.27 1.65 -71.84
CA GLY A 626 11.12 2.69 -72.87
C GLY A 626 12.41 3.40 -73.31
N MET A 627 13.40 3.58 -72.42
CA MET A 627 14.66 4.29 -72.76
C MET A 627 15.68 3.38 -73.47
N ARG A 628 15.28 2.79 -74.61
CA ARG A 628 16.22 2.18 -75.55
C ARG A 628 16.58 3.16 -76.67
N SER A 629 17.74 3.81 -76.50
CA SER A 629 18.64 4.25 -77.56
C SER A 629 17.99 4.71 -78.88
N LEU A 630 17.70 6.01 -78.97
CA LEU A 630 17.76 6.74 -80.24
C LEU A 630 19.10 7.51 -80.28
N PRO A 631 19.70 7.71 -81.48
CA PRO A 631 21.10 8.13 -81.64
C PRO A 631 21.37 9.59 -81.31
#